data_AF-A0A4R6R2H5-F1
#
_entry.id   AF-A0A4R6R2H5-F1
#
_cell.length_a   1.000
_cell.length_b   1.000
_cell.length_c   1.000
_cell.angle_alpha   90.00
_cell.angle_beta   90.00
_cell.angle_gamma   90.00
#
_symmetry.space_group_name_H-M   'P 1'
#
loop_
_entity.id
_entity.type
_entity.pdbx_description
1 polymer ?
#
loop_
_entity_poly.entity_id
_entity_poly.type
_entity_poly.pdbx_seq_one_letter_code
_entity_poly.pdbx_strand_id
1 'polypeptide(L)' 'MAMTLRLTDDDEKILAELAREEGVSRQEATVRAIREAAARRGHEKAVQDLSLRARTRYADLLDRLAQ' A
#
# COMPACT_ATOMS: atom_id res chain seq x y z
N MET A 1 22.23 -3.43 -10.14
CA MET A 1 21.34 -3.96 -11.21
C MET A 1 20.63 -2.78 -11.86
N ALA A 2 20.51 -2.74 -13.18
CA ALA A 2 19.77 -1.68 -13.87
C ALA A 2 18.31 -2.11 -14.05
N MET A 3 17.37 -1.21 -13.75
CA MET A 3 15.94 -1.42 -13.97
C MET A 3 15.50 -0.43 -15.05
N THR A 4 14.85 -0.93 -16.09
CA THR A 4 14.26 -0.12 -17.17
C THR A 4 12.73 -0.23 -17.09
N LEU A 5 12.07 0.92 -16.95
CA LEU A 5 10.61 1.03 -16.95
C LEU A 5 10.15 1.56 -18.30
N ARG A 6 8.99 1.10 -18.76
CA ARG A 6 8.25 1.75 -19.83
C ARG A 6 7.11 2.51 -19.18
N LEU A 7 7.19 3.83 -19.24
CA LEU A 7 6.19 4.74 -18.69
C LEU A 7 5.50 5.45 -19.86
N THR A 8 4.24 5.82 -19.66
CA THR A 8 3.60 6.81 -20.51
C THR A 8 4.20 8.20 -20.23
N ASP A 9 4.01 9.16 -21.13
CA ASP A 9 4.51 10.53 -20.93
C ASP A 9 3.93 11.17 -19.67
N ASP A 10 2.70 10.82 -19.30
CA ASP A 10 2.04 11.34 -18.10
C ASP A 10 2.58 10.68 -16.83
N ASP A 11 2.83 9.37 -16.85
CA ASP A 11 3.49 8.68 -15.72
C ASP A 11 4.91 9.20 -15.50
N GLU A 12 5.63 9.56 -16.58
CA GLU A 12 6.96 10.15 -16.45
C GLU A 12 6.92 11.53 -15.78
N LYS A 13 5.94 12.37 -16.12
CA LYS A 13 5.74 13.67 -15.45
C LYS A 13 5.43 13.49 -13.97
N ILE A 14 4.50 12.58 -13.65
CA ILE A 14 4.13 12.28 -12.26
C ILE A 14 5.36 11.82 -11.48
N LEU A 15 6.16 10.90 -12.03
CA LEU A 15 7.38 10.43 -11.36
C LEU A 15 8.43 11.55 -11.20
N ALA A 16 8.55 12.43 -12.19
CA ALA A 16 9.48 13.56 -12.12
C ALA A 16 9.06 14.60 -11.07
N GLU A 17 7.76 14.86 -10.93
CA GLU A 17 7.21 15.74 -9.89
C GLU A 17 7.40 15.12 -8.50
N LEU A 18 7.02 13.86 -8.32
CA LEU A 18 7.20 13.13 -7.06
C LEU A 18 8.66 13.14 -6.60
N ALA A 19 9.59 12.82 -7.51
CA ALA A 19 11.02 12.84 -7.20
C ALA A 19 11.53 14.25 -6.82
N ARG A 20 10.99 15.29 -7.46
CA ARG A 20 11.34 16.69 -7.17
C ARG A 20 10.82 17.13 -5.81
N GLU A 21 9.57 16.81 -5.49
CA GLU A 21 8.95 17.13 -4.20
C GLU A 21 9.65 16.44 -3.04
N GLU A 22 10.06 15.18 -3.24
CA GLU A 22 10.80 14.41 -2.25
C GLU A 22 12.31 14.71 -2.20
N GLY A 23 12.83 15.47 -3.17
CA GLY A 23 14.26 15.81 -3.27
C GLY A 23 15.17 14.60 -3.54
N VAL A 24 14.68 13.59 -4.27
CA VAL A 24 15.40 12.35 -4.55
C VAL A 24 15.50 12.07 -6.05
N SER A 25 16.26 11.04 -6.44
CA SER A 25 16.30 10.58 -7.83
C SER A 25 14.99 9.89 -8.22
N ARG A 26 14.66 9.88 -9.52
CA ARG A 26 13.48 9.14 -10.04
C ARG A 26 13.51 7.66 -9.67
N GLN A 27 14.71 7.07 -9.66
CA GLN A 27 14.90 5.68 -9.26
C GLN A 27 14.55 5.46 -7.79
N GLU A 28 15.04 6.34 -6.90
CA GLU A 28 14.73 6.24 -5.47
C GLU A 28 13.24 6.48 -5.19
N ALA A 29 12.64 7.50 -5.82
CA ALA A 29 11.20 7.75 -5.74
C ALA A 29 10.38 6.53 -6.16
N THR A 30 10.80 5.84 -7.22
CA THR A 30 10.14 4.59 -7.66
C THR A 30 10.26 3.49 -6.60
N VAL A 31 11.46 3.25 -6.08
CA VAL A 31 11.69 2.21 -5.06
C VAL A 31 10.90 2.50 -3.79
N ARG A 32 10.85 3.76 -3.37
CA ARG A 32 10.07 4.21 -2.21
C ARG A 32 8.56 4.00 -2.46
N ALA A 33 8.04 4.43 -3.59
CA ALA A 33 6.63 4.22 -3.96
C ALA A 33 6.24 2.72 -3.96
N ILE A 34 7.12 1.84 -4.44
CA ILE A 34 6.90 0.38 -4.39
C ILE A 34 6.84 -0.11 -2.94
N ARG A 35 7.78 0.32 -2.08
CA ARG A 35 7.82 -0.07 -0.66
C ARG A 35 6.58 0.43 0.09
N GLU A 36 6.17 1.66 -0.16
CA GLU A 36 4.97 2.24 0.45
C GLU A 36 3.69 1.54 -0.01
N ALA A 37 3.58 1.24 -1.31
CA ALA A 37 2.46 0.47 -1.84
C ALA A 37 2.41 -0.94 -1.23
N ALA A 38 3.56 -1.60 -1.06
CA ALA A 38 3.65 -2.89 -0.40
C ALA A 38 3.27 -2.81 1.10
N ALA A 39 3.74 -1.78 1.81
CA ALA A 39 3.43 -1.56 3.22
C ALA A 39 1.93 -1.30 3.43
N ARG A 40 1.30 -0.47 2.58
CA ARG A 40 -0.15 -0.21 2.61
C ARG A 40 -0.96 -1.49 2.42
N ARG A 41 -0.64 -2.28 1.38
CA ARG A 41 -1.31 -3.57 1.12
C ARG A 41 -1.09 -4.58 2.25
N GLY A 42 0.11 -4.62 2.82
CA GLY A 42 0.43 -5.47 3.97
C GLY A 42 -0.39 -5.10 5.21
N HIS A 43 -0.52 -3.80 5.48
CA HIS A 43 -1.35 -3.30 6.58
C HIS A 43 -2.83 -3.62 6.39
N GLU A 44 -3.40 -3.38 5.20
CA GLU A 44 -4.78 -3.73 4.87
C GLU A 44 -5.06 -5.22 5.09
N LYS A 45 -4.17 -6.09 4.59
CA LYS A 45 -4.27 -7.54 4.79
C LYS A 45 -4.22 -7.90 6.28
N ALA A 46 -3.30 -7.30 7.04
CA ALA A 46 -3.20 -7.55 8.47
C ALA A 46 -4.46 -7.12 9.24
N VAL A 47 -5.05 -5.97 8.89
CA VAL A 47 -6.32 -5.49 9.46
C VAL A 47 -7.46 -6.45 9.12
N GLN A 48 -7.54 -6.92 7.87
CA GLN A 48 -8.55 -7.89 7.44
C GLN A 48 -8.43 -9.21 8.20
N ASP A 49 -7.22 -9.76 8.32
CA ASP A 49 -6.95 -11.02 9.04
C ASP A 49 -7.25 -10.89 10.54
N LEU A 50 -6.85 -9.78 11.18
CA LEU A 50 -7.17 -9.51 12.58
C LEU A 50 -8.68 -9.37 12.80
N SER A 51 -9.36 -8.66 11.91
CA SER A 51 -10.82 -8.46 11.97
C SER A 51 -11.57 -9.78 11.77
N LEU A 52 -11.11 -10.64 10.87
CA LEU A 52 -11.67 -11.98 10.69
C LEU A 52 -11.51 -12.80 11.98
N ARG A 53 -10.30 -12.87 12.55
CA ARG A 53 -10.04 -13.59 13.80
C ARG A 53 -10.89 -13.08 14.96
N ALA A 54 -11.03 -11.76 15.10
CA ALA A 54 -11.85 -11.15 16.15
C ALA A 54 -13.34 -11.50 15.99
N ARG A 55 -13.88 -11.40 14.77
CA ARG A 55 -15.28 -11.78 14.49
C ARG A 55 -15.54 -13.26 14.74
N THR A 56 -14.64 -14.14 14.33
CA THR A 56 -14.76 -15.57 14.65
C THR A 56 -14.71 -15.83 16.15
N ARG A 57 -13.79 -15.17 16.88
CA ARG A 57 -13.64 -15.34 18.33
C ARG A 57 -14.86 -14.85 19.12
N TYR A 58 -15.52 -13.78 18.66
CA TYR A 58 -16.64 -13.17 19.35
C TYR A 58 -17.97 -13.37 18.63
N ALA A 59 -18.07 -14.35 17.71
CA ALA A 59 -19.25 -14.57 16.88
C ALA A 59 -20.52 -14.70 17.73
N ASP A 60 -20.50 -15.59 18.72
CA ASP A 60 -21.65 -15.83 19.62
C ASP A 60 -22.05 -14.60 20.43
N LEU A 61 -21.09 -13.73 20.79
CA LEU A 61 -21.37 -12.48 21.49
C LEU A 61 -22.00 -11.45 20.54
N LEU A 62 -21.47 -11.34 19.32
CA LEU A 62 -21.97 -10.44 18.30
C LEU A 62 -23.39 -10.82 17.86
N ASP A 63 -23.68 -12.12 17.71
CA ASP A 63 -25.03 -12.62 17.38
C ASP A 63 -26.05 -12.31 18.47
N ARG A 64 -25.62 -12.26 19.74
CA ARG A 64 -26.49 -11.85 20.86
C ARG A 64 -26.69 -10.35 20.95
N LEU A 65 -25.70 -9.56 20.53
CA LEU A 65 -25.79 -8.09 20.52
C LEU A 65 -26.55 -7.54 19.31
N ALA A 66 -26.73 -8.33 18.26
CA ALA A 66 -27.46 -7.95 17.05
C ALA A 66 -28.98 -8.19 17.14
N GLN A 67 -29.47 -8.70 18.28
CA GLN A 67 -30.90 -8.90 18.59
C GLN A 67 -31.46 -7.66 19.31
#